data_AF-A0AB39P8L8-F1
#
_entry.id   AF-A0AB39P8L8-F1
#
_cell.length_a   1.000
_cell.length_b   1.000
_cell.length_c   1.000
_cell.angle_alpha   90.00
_cell.angle_beta   90.00
_cell.angle_gamma   90.00
#
_symmetry.space_group_name_H-M   'P 1'
#
loop_
_entity.id
_entity.type
_entity.pdbx_description
1 polymer ?
#
loop_
_entity_poly.entity_id
_entity_poly.type
_entity_poly.pdbx_seq_one_letter_code
_entity_poly.pdbx_strand_id
1 'polypeptide(L)'
;MRTRIPTALAASACVLLLALTATACGDDGPPEAGDQKGVADFLQQNVGCQDVDYYSADDLSEIQEQINGLDGGGVCDQENGDIDFLHVTDMKGFAQSVAAQDGGDNSLMIGQDFAVDAGRDERVDKLLKAGLFLLDCDPGMQIPDGYHREDVGDGCVATDYRKDSGSDE
;
A
#
# COMPACT_ATOMS: atom_id res chain seq x y z
N MET A 1 -8.12 70.48 -29.99
CA MET A 1 -9.42 69.80 -29.82
C MET A 1 -9.12 68.33 -29.54
N ARG A 2 -9.60 67.81 -28.40
CA ARG A 2 -9.38 66.44 -27.94
C ARG A 2 -10.29 65.49 -28.73
N THR A 3 -9.76 64.32 -29.10
CA THR A 3 -10.58 63.10 -29.19
C THR A 3 -9.76 61.96 -28.60
N ARG A 4 -10.23 61.43 -27.47
CA ARG A 4 -9.78 60.20 -26.82
C ARG A 4 -10.73 59.09 -27.25
N ILE A 5 -10.24 57.90 -27.62
CA ILE A 5 -10.90 56.60 -27.36
C ILE A 5 -9.79 55.55 -27.11
N PRO A 6 -9.99 54.57 -26.19
CA PRO A 6 -8.91 53.89 -25.47
C PRO A 6 -8.78 52.38 -25.74
N THR A 7 -7.71 51.82 -25.15
CA THR A 7 -7.52 50.43 -24.65
C THR A 7 -7.58 49.25 -25.62
N ALA A 8 -6.45 48.52 -25.69
CA ALA A 8 -6.45 47.06 -25.66
C ALA A 8 -5.22 46.57 -24.88
N LEU A 9 -5.49 45.64 -23.96
CA LEU A 9 -4.57 45.01 -23.01
C LEU A 9 -3.63 44.02 -23.71
N ALA A 10 -2.39 43.93 -23.23
CA ALA A 10 -1.60 42.70 -23.31
C ALA A 10 -0.72 42.63 -22.06
N ALA A 11 -1.33 42.22 -20.95
CA ALA A 11 -0.59 41.75 -19.78
C ALA A 11 -0.02 40.37 -20.13
N SER A 12 1.24 40.34 -20.54
CA SER A 12 2.00 39.10 -20.69
C SER A 12 2.39 38.64 -19.28
N ALA A 13 1.54 37.80 -18.68
CA ALA A 13 1.88 37.07 -17.48
C ALA A 13 2.79 35.90 -17.89
N CYS A 14 4.09 36.00 -17.55
CA CYS A 14 4.99 34.87 -17.58
C CYS A 14 4.43 33.81 -16.61
N VAL A 15 3.90 32.74 -17.18
CA VAL A 15 3.38 31.58 -16.47
C VAL A 15 4.56 30.88 -15.79
N LEU A 16 4.54 30.98 -14.47
CA LEU A 16 4.94 30.02 -13.44
C LEU A 16 6.13 29.10 -13.76
N LEU A 17 7.26 29.45 -13.12
CA LEU A 17 8.35 28.54 -12.79
C LEU A 17 7.78 27.34 -12.01
N LEU A 18 7.75 26.15 -12.64
CA LEU A 18 7.66 24.87 -11.95
C LEU A 18 8.95 24.71 -11.12
N ALA A 19 8.91 25.19 -9.88
CA ALA A 19 9.91 24.86 -8.89
C ALA A 19 9.74 23.37 -8.54
N LEU A 20 10.64 22.53 -9.06
CA LEU A 20 10.93 21.25 -8.45
C LEU A 20 11.57 21.52 -7.09
N THR A 21 10.75 21.64 -6.05
CA THR A 21 11.22 21.45 -4.68
C THR A 21 10.94 20.01 -4.30
N ALA A 22 11.90 19.15 -4.63
CA ALA A 22 12.07 17.88 -3.94
C ALA A 22 12.43 18.20 -2.49
N THR A 23 11.40 18.29 -1.66
CA THR A 23 11.49 18.26 -0.20
C THR A 23 10.38 17.33 0.25
N ALA A 24 10.72 16.07 0.45
CA ALA A 24 10.02 15.23 1.40
C ALA A 24 11.07 14.29 1.97
N CYS A 25 11.69 14.71 3.07
CA CYS A 25 12.00 13.73 4.10
C CYS A 25 10.67 13.03 4.39
N GLY A 26 10.61 11.71 4.19
CA GLY A 26 9.36 10.94 4.22
C GLY A 26 8.71 10.98 5.59
N ASP A 27 7.81 11.94 5.78
CA ASP A 27 6.78 11.98 6.82
C ASP A 27 5.41 11.57 6.25
N ASP A 28 5.37 11.16 4.98
CA ASP A 28 4.18 10.57 4.36
C ASP A 28 4.23 9.07 4.68
N GLY A 29 3.22 8.55 5.37
CA GLY A 29 3.13 7.14 5.78
C GLY A 29 3.14 6.16 4.59
N PRO A 30 2.70 4.91 4.80
CA PRO A 30 2.69 3.94 3.71
C PRO A 30 1.87 4.45 2.51
N PRO A 31 2.13 3.99 1.27
CA PRO A 31 1.42 4.48 0.09
C PRO A 31 -0.09 4.20 0.15
N GLU A 32 -0.88 5.04 -0.51
CA GLU A 32 -2.34 4.89 -0.69
C GLU A 32 -2.62 4.47 -2.14
N ALA A 33 -3.62 3.60 -2.35
CA ALA A 33 -4.03 3.09 -3.65
C ALA A 33 -5.36 3.69 -4.14
N GLY A 34 -6.26 4.05 -3.23
CA GLY A 34 -7.57 4.65 -3.48
C GLY A 34 -8.66 3.68 -3.94
N ASP A 35 -8.29 2.64 -4.70
CA ASP A 35 -9.16 1.53 -5.08
C ASP A 35 -8.34 0.28 -5.49
N GLN A 36 -9.03 -0.84 -5.75
CA GLN A 36 -8.41 -2.10 -6.18
C GLN A 36 -7.58 -2.00 -7.48
N LYS A 37 -7.92 -1.08 -8.39
CA LYS A 37 -7.12 -0.86 -9.59
C LYS A 37 -5.83 -0.12 -9.25
N GLY A 38 -5.88 0.84 -8.32
CA GLY A 38 -4.71 1.48 -7.76
C GLY A 38 -3.74 0.49 -7.13
N VAL A 39 -4.25 -0.53 -6.43
CA VAL A 39 -3.42 -1.60 -5.86
C VAL A 39 -2.73 -2.40 -6.98
N ALA A 40 -3.48 -2.81 -8.01
CA ALA A 40 -2.92 -3.50 -9.17
C ALA A 40 -1.85 -2.66 -9.89
N ASP A 41 -2.09 -1.36 -10.09
CA ASP A 41 -1.14 -0.44 -10.72
C ASP A 41 0.14 -0.29 -9.85
N PHE A 42 0.01 -0.26 -8.52
CA PHE A 42 1.14 -0.27 -7.59
C PHE A 42 1.96 -1.56 -7.69
N LEU A 43 1.31 -2.73 -7.74
CA LEU A 43 1.97 -4.03 -7.91
C LEU A 43 2.65 -4.15 -9.28
N GLN A 44 2.03 -3.64 -10.34
CA GLN A 44 2.63 -3.58 -11.66
C GLN A 44 3.95 -2.81 -11.64
N GLN A 45 3.96 -1.64 -10.99
CA GLN A 45 5.12 -0.77 -10.94
C GLN A 45 6.27 -1.34 -10.12
N ASN A 46 5.98 -2.02 -8.99
CA ASN A 46 6.98 -2.38 -8.00
C ASN A 46 7.43 -3.85 -8.06
N VAL A 47 6.54 -4.75 -8.48
CA VAL A 47 6.84 -6.20 -8.56
C VAL A 47 6.57 -6.82 -9.93
N GLY A 48 6.12 -6.02 -10.91
CA GLY A 48 5.95 -6.48 -12.29
C GLY A 48 4.68 -7.28 -12.50
N CYS A 49 3.62 -7.01 -11.73
CA CYS A 49 2.31 -7.58 -11.96
C CYS A 49 1.74 -7.18 -13.34
N GLN A 50 1.48 -8.15 -14.21
CA GLN A 50 0.94 -7.88 -15.56
C GLN A 50 -0.39 -8.58 -15.83
N ASP A 51 -0.67 -9.67 -15.12
CA ASP A 51 -1.87 -10.46 -15.27
C ASP A 51 -2.65 -10.37 -13.95
N VAL A 52 -3.84 -9.76 -14.01
CA VAL A 52 -4.62 -9.42 -12.83
C VAL A 52 -6.04 -9.92 -13.01
N ASP A 53 -6.42 -10.84 -12.14
CA ASP A 53 -7.78 -11.34 -12.01
C ASP A 53 -8.43 -10.70 -10.78
N TYR A 54 -9.36 -9.77 -11.02
CA TYR A 54 -10.10 -9.10 -9.94
C TYR A 54 -11.15 -10.03 -9.34
N TYR A 55 -11.30 -9.98 -8.03
CA TYR A 55 -12.37 -10.70 -7.33
C TYR A 55 -13.74 -10.18 -7.78
N SER A 56 -14.64 -11.13 -8.05
CA SER A 56 -16.05 -10.81 -8.28
C SER A 56 -16.73 -10.39 -6.98
N ALA A 57 -17.96 -9.88 -7.08
CA ALA A 57 -18.75 -9.55 -5.89
C ALA A 57 -19.03 -10.79 -5.01
N ASP A 58 -19.18 -11.96 -5.63
CA ASP A 58 -19.40 -13.21 -4.90
C ASP A 58 -18.11 -13.62 -4.17
N ASP A 59 -16.96 -13.55 -4.84
CA ASP A 59 -15.65 -13.84 -4.22
C ASP A 59 -15.38 -12.89 -3.03
N LEU A 60 -15.61 -11.58 -3.21
CA LEU A 60 -15.45 -10.61 -2.13
C LEU A 60 -16.39 -10.88 -0.97
N SER A 61 -17.65 -11.27 -1.24
CA SER A 61 -18.60 -11.62 -0.18
C SER A 61 -18.11 -12.81 0.64
N GLU A 62 -17.51 -13.82 0.01
CA GLU A 62 -16.95 -15.00 0.70
C GLU A 62 -15.74 -14.61 1.57
N ILE A 63 -14.84 -13.77 1.07
CA ILE A 63 -13.70 -13.27 1.84
C ILE A 63 -14.18 -12.43 3.03
N GLN A 64 -15.21 -11.60 2.83
CA GLN A 64 -15.80 -10.75 3.86
C GLN A 64 -16.46 -11.51 5.02
N GLU A 65 -16.74 -12.80 4.87
CA GLU A 65 -17.21 -13.64 5.99
C GLU A 65 -16.12 -13.84 7.06
N GLN A 66 -14.85 -13.66 6.68
CA GLN A 66 -13.68 -13.89 7.54
C GLN A 66 -12.89 -12.60 7.77
N ILE A 67 -12.80 -11.75 6.75
CA ILE A 67 -12.03 -10.51 6.77
C ILE A 67 -12.94 -9.30 6.73
N ASN A 68 -12.88 -8.48 7.76
CA ASN A 68 -13.65 -7.23 7.79
C ASN A 68 -12.98 -6.12 6.98
N GLY A 69 -13.79 -5.16 6.54
CA GLY A 69 -13.27 -3.87 6.04
C GLY A 69 -12.78 -3.90 4.60
N LEU A 70 -13.27 -4.80 3.75
CA LEU A 70 -12.88 -4.91 2.34
C LEU A 70 -13.95 -4.34 1.42
N ASP A 71 -13.59 -3.84 0.25
CA ASP A 71 -14.53 -3.51 -0.83
C ASP A 71 -14.01 -3.88 -2.24
N GLY A 72 -12.82 -4.47 -2.33
CA GLY A 72 -12.17 -4.82 -3.58
C GLY A 72 -10.93 -5.69 -3.37
N GLY A 73 -10.42 -6.27 -4.45
CA GLY A 73 -9.23 -7.11 -4.42
C GLY A 73 -9.05 -7.92 -5.69
N GLY A 74 -8.04 -8.77 -5.69
CA GLY A 74 -7.77 -9.68 -6.78
C GLY A 74 -6.48 -10.46 -6.58
N VAL A 75 -6.15 -11.22 -7.61
CA VAL A 75 -4.93 -12.02 -7.70
C VAL A 75 -4.09 -11.47 -8.83
N CYS A 76 -2.79 -11.33 -8.56
CA CYS A 76 -1.80 -11.15 -9.59
C CYS A 76 -1.15 -12.48 -9.94
N ASP A 77 -1.44 -12.99 -11.12
CA ASP A 77 -0.88 -14.24 -11.61
C ASP A 77 0.59 -14.03 -12.00
N GLN A 78 1.47 -14.86 -11.43
CA GLN A 78 2.90 -14.79 -11.66
C GLN A 78 3.47 -16.19 -11.87
N GLU A 79 4.43 -16.34 -12.78
CA GLU A 79 5.05 -17.64 -13.09
C GLU A 79 5.63 -18.34 -11.84
N ASN A 80 5.96 -17.58 -10.80
CA ASN A 80 6.56 -18.08 -9.57
C ASN A 80 5.58 -18.10 -8.39
N GLY A 81 4.27 -18.10 -8.64
CA GLY A 81 3.23 -18.14 -7.61
C GLY A 81 2.65 -16.75 -7.37
N ASP A 82 1.40 -16.72 -6.95
CA ASP A 82 0.56 -15.54 -7.12
C ASP A 82 0.82 -14.48 -6.03
N ILE A 83 0.20 -13.31 -6.19
CA ILE A 83 0.12 -12.24 -5.18
C ILE A 83 -1.35 -11.93 -4.99
N ASP A 84 -1.90 -12.22 -3.83
CA ASP A 84 -3.25 -11.79 -3.48
C ASP A 84 -3.20 -10.35 -2.95
N PHE A 85 -4.19 -9.54 -3.32
CA PHE A 85 -4.29 -8.18 -2.83
C PHE A 85 -5.74 -7.80 -2.53
N LEU A 86 -5.88 -6.90 -1.55
CA LEU A 86 -7.16 -6.43 -1.05
C LEU A 86 -7.14 -4.92 -0.95
N HIS A 87 -8.23 -4.27 -1.37
CA HIS A 87 -8.49 -2.87 -1.02
C HIS A 87 -9.27 -2.85 0.30
N VAL A 88 -8.76 -2.05 1.24
CA VAL A 88 -9.12 -2.07 2.65
C VAL A 88 -9.69 -0.72 3.05
N THR A 89 -10.97 -0.70 3.39
CA THR A 89 -11.73 0.48 3.84
C THR A 89 -11.72 0.67 5.36
N ASP A 90 -11.40 -0.38 6.13
CA ASP A 90 -11.23 -0.34 7.58
C ASP A 90 -10.00 -1.15 7.97
N MET A 91 -8.84 -0.49 7.98
CA MET A 91 -7.56 -1.12 8.29
C MET A 91 -7.52 -1.73 9.70
N LYS A 92 -8.21 -1.09 10.66
CA LYS A 92 -8.32 -1.64 12.00
C LYS A 92 -9.08 -2.96 11.94
N GLY A 93 -10.30 -2.95 11.40
CA GLY A 93 -11.13 -4.15 11.25
C GLY A 93 -10.43 -5.28 10.50
N PHE A 94 -9.69 -4.94 9.44
CA PHE A 94 -8.82 -5.87 8.71
C PHE A 94 -7.78 -6.51 9.63
N ALA A 95 -7.00 -5.71 10.37
CA ALA A 95 -6.00 -6.22 11.30
C ALA A 95 -6.62 -7.11 12.40
N GLN A 96 -7.81 -6.79 12.91
CA GLN A 96 -8.53 -7.64 13.87
C GLN A 96 -8.85 -9.03 13.28
N SER A 97 -9.31 -9.06 12.03
CA SER A 97 -9.59 -10.31 11.31
C SER A 97 -8.34 -11.13 11.03
N VAL A 98 -7.21 -10.48 10.71
CA VAL A 98 -5.91 -11.15 10.55
C VAL A 98 -5.42 -11.72 11.88
N ALA A 99 -5.47 -10.95 12.97
CA ALA A 99 -5.08 -11.41 14.31
C ALA A 99 -5.90 -12.62 14.79
N ALA A 100 -7.15 -12.73 14.35
CA ALA A 100 -8.03 -13.83 14.71
C ALA A 100 -7.75 -15.13 13.93
N GLN A 101 -6.92 -15.06 12.87
CA GLN A 101 -6.46 -16.24 12.14
C GLN A 101 -5.20 -16.82 12.78
N ASP A 102 -5.11 -18.15 12.85
CA ASP A 102 -3.96 -18.84 13.44
C ASP A 102 -2.72 -18.68 12.53
N GLY A 103 -1.82 -17.76 12.90
CA GLY A 103 -0.51 -17.55 12.29
C GLY A 103 -0.48 -16.33 11.38
N GLY A 104 0.24 -15.29 11.81
CA GLY A 104 0.53 -14.15 10.94
C GLY A 104 1.32 -14.62 9.72
N ASP A 105 0.85 -14.27 8.52
CA ASP A 105 1.65 -14.42 7.32
C ASP A 105 2.78 -13.39 7.34
N ASN A 106 4.02 -13.88 7.39
CA ASN A 106 5.24 -13.10 7.34
C ASN A 106 5.48 -12.41 5.98
N SER A 107 4.56 -12.59 5.02
CA SER A 107 4.54 -11.90 3.74
C SER A 107 3.37 -10.92 3.56
N LEU A 108 2.52 -10.74 4.58
CA LEU A 108 1.41 -9.79 4.54
C LEU A 108 1.92 -8.36 4.72
N MET A 109 1.70 -7.55 3.69
CA MET A 109 2.14 -6.17 3.61
C MET A 109 0.96 -5.23 3.49
N ILE A 110 1.07 -4.03 4.04
CA ILE A 110 0.01 -3.03 4.05
C ILE A 110 0.48 -1.67 3.52
N GLY A 111 -0.41 -1.06 2.75
CA GLY A 111 -0.46 0.36 2.45
C GLY A 111 -1.33 1.10 3.47
N GLN A 112 -1.70 2.35 3.16
CA GLN A 112 -2.70 3.10 3.95
C GLN A 112 -4.11 2.47 3.86
N ASP A 113 -4.49 1.98 2.69
CA ASP A 113 -5.84 1.52 2.34
C ASP A 113 -5.84 0.21 1.54
N PHE A 114 -4.76 -0.58 1.63
CA PHE A 114 -4.69 -1.86 0.95
C PHE A 114 -3.76 -2.84 1.65
N ALA A 115 -3.93 -4.12 1.35
CA ALA A 115 -3.08 -5.21 1.80
C ALA A 115 -2.63 -6.09 0.62
N VAL A 116 -1.47 -6.70 0.77
CA VAL A 116 -0.81 -7.54 -0.24
C VAL A 116 -0.21 -8.75 0.46
N ASP A 117 -0.66 -9.95 0.12
CA ASP A 117 0.08 -11.17 0.41
C ASP A 117 1.15 -11.34 -0.68
N ALA A 118 2.40 -11.07 -0.33
CA ALA A 118 3.49 -11.08 -1.28
C ALA A 118 3.99 -12.49 -1.61
N GLY A 119 3.67 -13.51 -0.81
CA GLY A 119 4.04 -14.92 -0.90
C GLY A 119 5.54 -15.27 -0.90
N ARG A 120 6.45 -14.34 -1.25
CA ARG A 120 7.89 -14.58 -1.40
C ARG A 120 8.75 -13.44 -0.87
N ASP A 121 9.86 -13.79 -0.22
CA ASP A 121 10.80 -12.86 0.41
C ASP A 121 11.32 -11.78 -0.54
N GLU A 122 11.64 -12.11 -1.80
CA GLU A 122 12.14 -11.11 -2.76
C GLU A 122 11.08 -10.08 -3.16
N ARG A 123 9.80 -10.45 -3.09
CA ARG A 123 8.68 -9.52 -3.34
C ARG A 123 8.46 -8.63 -2.12
N VAL A 124 8.51 -9.21 -0.92
CA VAL A 124 8.48 -8.46 0.34
C VAL A 124 9.58 -7.37 0.35
N ASP A 125 10.82 -7.73 -0.03
CA ASP A 125 11.92 -6.77 -0.09
C ASP A 125 11.68 -5.59 -1.05
N LYS A 126 11.08 -5.87 -2.20
CA LYS A 126 10.77 -4.84 -3.20
C LYS A 126 9.65 -3.92 -2.70
N LEU A 127 8.64 -4.49 -2.07
CA LEU A 127 7.48 -3.78 -1.54
C LEU A 127 7.83 -2.94 -0.31
N LEU A 128 8.71 -3.43 0.58
CA LEU A 128 9.29 -2.62 1.67
C LEU A 128 10.04 -1.40 1.12
N LYS A 129 10.86 -1.60 0.08
CA LYS A 129 11.56 -0.49 -0.61
C LYS A 129 10.60 0.47 -1.33
N ALA A 130 9.42 0.00 -1.70
CA ALA A 130 8.34 0.80 -2.28
C ALA A 130 7.50 1.52 -1.22
N GLY A 131 7.77 1.32 0.07
CA GLY A 131 7.13 2.02 1.18
C GLY A 131 5.99 1.26 1.86
N LEU A 132 5.73 -0.01 1.49
CA LEU A 132 4.80 -0.83 2.27
C LEU A 132 5.42 -1.21 3.62
N PHE A 133 4.56 -1.49 4.58
CA PHE A 133 4.95 -2.06 5.86
C PHE A 133 4.50 -3.51 5.97
N LEU A 134 5.24 -4.32 6.73
CA LEU A 134 4.79 -5.63 7.16
C LEU A 134 3.71 -5.46 8.24
N LEU A 135 2.65 -6.25 8.13
CA LEU A 135 1.65 -6.39 9.17
C LEU A 135 1.98 -7.64 10.01
N ASP A 136 2.50 -7.43 11.22
CA ASP A 136 2.85 -8.50 12.13
C ASP A 136 1.85 -8.54 13.30
N CYS A 137 1.13 -9.66 13.44
CA CYS A 137 0.18 -9.90 14.51
C CYS A 137 0.69 -10.93 15.54
N ASP A 138 1.95 -11.34 15.45
CA ASP A 138 2.52 -12.35 16.33
C ASP A 138 2.85 -11.77 17.71
N PRO A 139 2.31 -12.37 18.80
CA PRO A 139 2.55 -11.86 20.14
C PRO A 139 4.03 -12.01 20.51
N GLY A 140 4.70 -10.87 20.66
CA GLY A 140 6.09 -10.81 21.13
C GLY A 140 7.12 -10.41 20.08
N MET A 141 6.70 -10.05 18.86
CA MET A 141 7.60 -9.49 17.85
C MET A 141 8.40 -8.30 18.39
N GLN A 142 9.73 -8.47 18.41
CA GLN A 142 10.68 -7.47 18.84
C GLN A 142 11.19 -6.72 17.60
N ILE A 143 10.70 -5.49 17.43
CA ILE A 143 11.20 -4.58 16.40
C ILE A 143 12.38 -3.80 17.00
N PRO A 144 13.59 -3.87 16.41
CA PRO A 144 14.75 -3.14 16.91
C PRO A 144 14.55 -1.63 16.87
N ASP A 145 15.26 -0.91 17.72
CA ASP A 145 15.30 0.55 17.68
C ASP A 145 15.79 1.03 16.31
N GLY A 146 15.13 2.07 15.78
CA GLY A 146 15.45 2.68 14.49
C GLY A 146 14.57 2.24 13.32
N TYR A 147 13.70 1.25 13.54
CA TYR A 147 12.65 0.85 12.59
C TYR A 147 11.31 1.49 12.94
N HIS A 148 10.47 1.66 11.92
CA HIS A 148 9.09 2.11 12.07
C HIS A 148 8.28 1.07 12.84
N ARG A 149 7.40 1.55 13.73
CA ARG A 149 6.46 0.73 14.49
C ARG A 149 5.18 1.52 14.75
N GLU A 150 4.08 1.04 14.19
CA GLU A 150 2.75 1.60 14.42
C GLU A 150 1.77 0.52 14.89
N ASP A 151 0.95 0.82 15.89
CA ASP A 151 -0.12 -0.07 16.36
C ASP A 151 -1.31 0.06 15.43
N VAL A 152 -1.74 -1.05 14.83
CA VAL A 152 -2.88 -1.09 13.90
C VAL A 152 -4.13 -1.75 14.52
N GLY A 153 -4.07 -2.17 15.79
CA GLY A 153 -5.16 -2.81 16.53
C GLY A 153 -4.92 -4.29 16.85
N ASP A 154 -5.56 -4.76 17.92
CA ASP A 154 -5.58 -6.17 18.39
C ASP A 154 -4.21 -6.86 18.52
N GLY A 155 -3.18 -6.08 18.84
CA GLY A 155 -1.82 -6.58 19.02
C GLY A 155 -1.02 -6.67 17.72
N CYS A 156 -1.63 -6.35 16.58
CA CYS A 156 -0.94 -6.21 15.32
C CYS A 156 -0.15 -4.91 15.21
N VAL A 157 0.90 -4.95 14.41
CA VAL A 157 1.88 -3.90 14.28
C VAL A 157 2.27 -3.73 12.82
N ALA A 158 2.27 -2.49 12.33
CA ALA A 158 2.86 -2.14 11.06
C ALA A 158 4.35 -1.80 11.25
N THR A 159 5.24 -2.37 10.43
CA THR A 159 6.68 -2.12 10.54
C THR A 159 7.42 -2.20 9.20
N ASP A 160 8.49 -1.43 9.07
CA ASP A 160 9.48 -1.57 7.98
C ASP A 160 10.62 -2.54 8.33
N TYR A 161 10.55 -3.19 9.50
CA TYR A 161 11.48 -4.22 9.93
C TYR A 161 11.05 -5.59 9.46
N ARG A 162 11.91 -6.25 8.68
CA ARG A 162 11.83 -7.68 8.43
C ARG A 162 12.91 -8.40 9.20
N LYS A 163 12.54 -9.42 9.96
CA LYS A 163 13.50 -10.33 10.57
C LYS A 163 14.22 -11.09 9.45
N ASP A 164 15.55 -11.09 9.46
CA ASP A 164 16.29 -11.97 8.56
C ASP A 164 15.86 -13.41 8.84
N SER A 165 15.32 -14.07 7.82
CA SER A 165 15.20 -15.53 7.77
C SER A 165 16.62 -16.06 7.65
N GLY A 166 17.32 -16.11 8.80
CA GLY A 166 18.55 -16.86 8.91
C GLY A 166 18.32 -18.21 8.26
N SER A 167 19.15 -18.57 7.28
CA SER A 167 19.14 -19.88 6.67
C SER A 167 19.43 -20.89 7.79
N ASP A 168 18.40 -21.39 8.45
CA ASP A 168 18.53 -22.58 9.26
C ASP A 168 18.84 -23.72 8.28
N GLU A 169 20.13 -24.02 8.19
CA GLU A 169 20.79 -25.08 7.41
C GLU A 169 20.14 -26.46 7.53
#